data_AF-A0A6P0SBC9-F1
#
_entry.id   AF-A0A6P0SBC9-F1
#
_cell.length_a   1.000
_cell.length_b   1.000
_cell.length_c   1.000
_cell.angle_alpha   90.00
_cell.angle_beta   90.00
_cell.angle_gamma   90.00
#
_symmetry.space_group_name_H-M   'P 1'
#
loop_
_entity.id
_entity.type
_entity.pdbx_description
1 polymer ?
#
loop_
_entity_poly.entity_id
_entity_poly.type
_entity_poly.pdbx_seq_one_letter_code
_entity_poly.pdbx_strand_id
1 'polypeptide(L)' 'GMNPEDLWWYLDLRRYGTVPHAGFGLGFERLVQFMTGMANIRDVIPFPRTPLSAEF' A
#
# COMPACT_ATOMS: atom_id res chain seq x y z
N GLY A 1 10.65 -15.00 11.42
CA GLY A 1 9.30 -14.50 11.77
C GLY A 1 9.40 -13.05 12.18
N MET A 2 8.29 -12.31 12.24
CA MET A 2 8.28 -10.92 12.75
C MET A 2 8.44 -10.91 14.27
N ASN A 3 9.12 -9.90 14.82
CA ASN A 3 9.27 -9.72 16.26
C ASN A 3 7.94 -9.22 16.87
N PRO A 4 7.32 -9.91 17.85
CA PRO A 4 6.07 -9.48 18.47
C PRO A 4 6.17 -8.13 19.19
N GLU A 5 7.36 -7.78 19.70
CA GLU A 5 7.57 -6.51 20.42
C GLU A 5 7.40 -5.30 19.50
N ASP A 6 7.78 -5.40 18.21
CA ASP A 6 7.61 -4.31 17.23
C ASP A 6 6.13 -4.06 16.86
N LEU A 7 5.27 -5.05 17.13
CA LEU A 7 3.85 -5.05 16.77
C LEU A 7 2.92 -5.04 18.01
N TRP A 8 3.44 -4.73 19.20
CA TRP A 8 2.71 -4.81 20.47
C TRP A 8 1.35 -4.11 20.41
N TRP A 9 1.31 -2.92 19.81
CA TRP A 9 0.11 -2.08 19.67
C TRP A 9 -0.93 -2.73 18.76
N TYR A 10 -0.49 -3.41 17.69
CA TYR A 10 -1.37 -4.07 16.73
C TYR A 10 -1.97 -5.35 17.32
N LEU A 11 -1.21 -6.04 18.16
CA LEU A 11 -1.67 -7.21 18.90
C LEU A 11 -2.70 -6.83 19.97
N ASP A 12 -2.53 -5.68 20.63
CA ASP A 12 -3.45 -5.21 21.66
C ASP A 12 -4.86 -4.94 21.12
N LEU A 13 -4.99 -4.58 19.83
CA LEU A 13 -6.29 -4.46 19.14
C LEU A 13 -7.14 -5.74 19.22
N ARG A 14 -6.52 -6.91 19.44
CA ARG A 14 -7.22 -8.20 19.53
C ARG A 14 -7.50 -8.61 20.97
N ARG A 15 -6.96 -7.91 21.96
CA ARG A 15 -7.00 -8.29 23.39
C ARG A 15 -8.33 -7.97 24.06
N TYR A 16 -9.00 -6.90 23.66
CA TYR A 16 -10.20 -6.38 24.33
C TYR A 16 -11.40 -6.34 23.39
N GLY A 17 -11.95 -7.52 23.06
CA GLY A 17 -13.17 -7.61 22.25
C GLY A 17 -12.93 -7.43 20.76
N THR A 18 -12.05 -8.26 20.17
CA THR A 18 -11.86 -8.28 18.71
C THR A 18 -13.17 -8.57 17.99
N VAL A 19 -13.36 -7.93 16.84
CA VAL A 19 -14.49 -8.20 15.95
C VAL A 19 -14.00 -8.91 14.70
N PRO A 20 -14.81 -9.77 14.05
CA PRO A 20 -14.52 -10.23 12.69
C PRO A 20 -14.44 -9.02 11.75
N HIS A 21 -13.28 -8.82 11.11
CA HIS A 21 -13.03 -7.70 10.19
C HIS A 21 -12.41 -8.21 8.90
N ALA A 22 -12.71 -7.51 7.81
CA ALA A 22 -12.12 -7.72 6.49
C ALA A 22 -11.74 -6.37 5.89
N GLY A 23 -10.81 -6.38 4.94
CA GLY A 23 -10.37 -5.18 4.22
C GLY A 23 -9.70 -5.56 2.91
N PHE A 24 -9.52 -4.58 2.04
CA PHE A 24 -8.79 -4.73 0.78
C PHE A 24 -7.87 -3.53 0.57
N GLY A 25 -6.86 -3.72 -0.29
CA GLY A 25 -5.97 -2.65 -0.74
C GLY A 25 -6.10 -2.48 -2.24
N LEU A 26 -6.10 -1.23 -2.70
CA LEU A 26 -6.13 -0.88 -4.12
C LEU A 26 -4.94 0.03 -4.43
N GLY A 27 -4.11 -0.37 -5.39
CA GLY A 27 -3.06 0.49 -5.91
C GLY A 27 -3.66 1.57 -6.80
N PHE A 28 -3.65 2.82 -6.36
CA PHE A 28 -4.30 3.92 -7.07
C PHE A 28 -3.73 4.12 -8.49
N GLU A 29 -2.40 4.15 -8.62
CA GLU A 29 -1.72 4.29 -9.92
C GLU A 29 -2.03 3.11 -10.84
N ARG A 30 -2.22 1.90 -10.29
CA ARG A 30 -2.63 0.72 -11.08
C ARG A 30 -4.07 0.82 -11.57
N LEU A 31 -4.97 1.40 -10.78
CA LEU A 31 -6.33 1.69 -11.22
C LEU A 31 -6.29 2.71 -12.38
N VAL A 32 -5.53 3.80 -12.23
CA VAL A 32 -5.39 4.82 -13.28
C VAL A 32 -4.79 4.20 -14.54
N GLN A 33 -3.72 3.41 -14.42
CA GLN A 33 -3.12 2.66 -15.52
C GLN A 33 -4.13 1.81 -16.29
N PHE A 34 -4.97 1.07 -15.56
CA PHE A 34 -6.00 0.24 -16.16
C PHE A 34 -7.06 1.07 -16.89
N MET A 35 -7.50 2.18 -16.30
CA MET A 35 -8.51 3.07 -16.90
C MET A 35 -7.99 3.84 -18.12
N THR A 36 -6.72 4.22 -18.14
CA THR A 36 -6.11 4.99 -19.23
C THR A 36 -5.49 4.12 -20.33
N GLY A 37 -5.30 2.82 -20.09
CA GLY A 37 -4.68 1.89 -21.03
C GLY A 37 -3.15 2.04 -21.18
N MET A 38 -2.52 2.81 -20.29
CA MET A 38 -1.08 3.06 -20.34
C MET A 38 -0.27 1.80 -20.01
N ALA A 39 0.80 1.55 -20.77
CA ALA A 39 1.63 0.35 -20.59
C ALA A 39 2.56 0.43 -19.36
N ASN A 40 2.92 1.64 -18.91
CA ASN A 40 3.86 1.86 -17.81
C ASN A 40 3.24 2.67 -16.68
N ILE A 41 3.44 2.22 -15.44
CA ILE A 41 2.94 2.89 -14.23
C ILE A 41 3.58 4.26 -13.99
N ARG A 42 4.77 4.51 -14.58
CA ARG A 42 5.45 5.80 -14.46
C ARG A 42 4.72 6.93 -15.21
N ASP A 43 3.92 6.58 -16.20
CA ASP A 43 3.24 7.56 -17.06
C ASP A 43 1.86 7.96 -16.50
N VAL A 44 1.46 7.35 -15.38
CA VAL A 44 0.17 7.60 -14.72
C VAL A 44 0.32 8.29 -13.37
N ILE A 45 1.53 8.78 -13.06
CA ILE A 45 1.83 9.63 -11.91
C ILE A 45 2.71 10.80 -12.40
N PRO A 46 2.47 12.05 -11.97
CA PRO A 46 3.23 13.19 -12.48
C PRO A 46 4.75 13.12 -12.22
N PHE A 47 5.14 12.61 -11.06
CA PHE A 47 6.52 12.57 -10.60
C PHE A 47 6.89 11.16 -10.13
N PRO A 48 7.16 10.22 -11.05
CA PRO A 48 7.43 8.84 -10.69
C PRO A 48 8.73 8.71 -9.89
N ARG A 49 8.69 7.95 -8.79
CA ARG A 49 9.87 7.62 -7.97
C ARG A 49 10.29 6.19 -8.26
N THR A 50 11.52 6.01 -8.71
CA THR A 50 12.12 4.68 -8.94
C THR A 50 13.53 4.62 -8.38
N PRO A 51 14.12 3.44 -8.15
CA PRO A 51 15.53 3.35 -7.79
C PRO A 51 16.37 4.21 -8.74
N LEU A 52 17.27 5.03 -8.18
CA LEU A 52 18.14 5.98 -8.91
C LEU A 52 17.43 7.18 -9.58
N SER A 53 16.13 7.40 -9.33
CA SER A 53 15.39 8.55 -9.87
C SER A 53 14.46 9.20 -8.84
N ALA A 54 14.74 10.47 -8.52
CA ALA A 54 13.98 11.29 -7.57
C ALA A 54 13.83 12.76 -7.99
N GLU A 55 14.00 13.05 -9.28
CA GLU A 55 13.82 14.39 -9.88
C GLU A 55 12.33 14.72 -10.12
N PHE A 56 12.01 15.99 -10.36
CA PHE A 56 10.67 16.42 -10.79
C PHE A 56 10.55 16.31 -12.31
#